data_AF-W4VPG0-F1
#
_entry.id   AF-W4VPG0-F1
#
_cell.length_a   1.000
_cell.length_b   1.000
_cell.length_c   1.000
_cell.angle_alpha   90.00
_cell.angle_beta   90.00
_cell.angle_gamma   90.00
#
_symmetry.space_group_name_H-M   'P 1'
#
loop_
_entity.id
_entity.type
_entity.pdbx_description
1 polymer ?
#
loop_
_entity_poly.entity_id
_entity_poly.type
_entity_poly.pdbx_seq_one_letter_code
_entity_poly.pdbx_strand_id
1 'polypeptide(L)'
;MIINGKTYREEVDLSKDELYELLKEHGNDAKTSQPAYGDFITLYERLKEEYDVGIAIHASSQLTGTYQSSISASEMVGFDVEVIDSKIGDYALGKMIQTGVQMVKEQKPFDEIVSKLRTLPDYAQMYLMSQSFEQLRKSGRVSTAQSMFASLLNIHLILGFVNGKVVVKDKV
;
A
#
# COMPACT_ATOMS: atom_id res chain seq x y z
N MET A 1 5.34 -7.62 -8.60
CA MET A 1 5.82 -6.78 -9.72
C MET A 1 5.79 -7.53 -11.05
N ILE A 2 5.68 -6.78 -12.14
CA ILE A 2 5.86 -7.27 -13.51
C ILE A 2 7.04 -6.52 -14.11
N ILE A 3 8.13 -7.23 -14.40
CA ILE A 3 9.38 -6.65 -14.92
C ILE A 3 9.84 -7.50 -16.09
N ASN A 4 10.14 -6.87 -17.23
CA ASN A 4 10.55 -7.56 -18.46
C ASN A 4 9.60 -8.72 -18.86
N GLY A 5 8.28 -8.47 -18.77
CA GLY A 5 7.24 -9.45 -19.09
C GLY A 5 7.06 -10.60 -18.09
N LYS A 6 7.87 -10.67 -17.04
CA LYS A 6 7.79 -11.71 -15.99
C LYS A 6 7.14 -11.16 -14.73
N THR A 7 6.36 -12.01 -14.05
CA THR A 7 5.68 -11.66 -12.80
C THR A 7 6.43 -12.24 -11.62
N TYR A 8 6.61 -11.42 -10.58
CA TYR A 8 7.33 -11.75 -9.35
C TYR A 8 6.54 -11.28 -8.13
N ARG A 9 6.49 -12.10 -7.09
CA ARG A 9 6.07 -11.69 -5.74
C ARG A 9 7.31 -11.19 -4.98
N GLU A 10 7.25 -9.95 -4.53
CA GLU A 10 8.35 -9.32 -3.78
C GLU A 10 8.59 -10.08 -2.48
N GLU A 11 9.85 -10.26 -2.10
CA GLU A 11 10.32 -11.00 -0.92
C GLU A 11 9.92 -12.49 -0.87
N VAL A 12 9.33 -13.02 -1.96
CA VAL A 12 8.99 -14.45 -2.12
C VAL A 12 9.74 -15.04 -3.30
N ASP A 13 9.58 -14.43 -4.48
CA ASP A 13 10.25 -14.88 -5.71
C ASP A 13 11.55 -14.10 -5.96
N LEU A 14 11.71 -12.93 -5.34
CA LEU A 14 12.90 -12.06 -5.41
C LEU A 14 13.18 -11.46 -4.04
N SER A 15 14.44 -11.47 -3.61
CA SER A 15 14.90 -10.61 -2.51
C SER A 15 14.87 -9.14 -2.92
N LYS A 16 14.87 -8.22 -1.94
CA LYS A 16 15.06 -6.78 -2.18
C LYS A 16 16.26 -6.47 -3.07
N ASP A 17 17.42 -7.06 -2.82
CA ASP A 17 18.63 -6.74 -3.58
C ASP A 17 18.50 -7.18 -5.04
N GLU A 18 17.99 -8.39 -5.29
CA GLU A 18 17.70 -8.88 -6.65
C GLU A 18 16.66 -8.02 -7.36
N LEU A 19 15.63 -7.57 -6.63
CA LEU A 19 14.63 -6.66 -7.17
C LEU A 19 15.26 -5.32 -7.59
N TYR A 20 16.12 -4.74 -6.76
CA TYR A 20 16.78 -3.47 -7.08
C TYR A 20 17.73 -3.60 -8.27
N GLU A 21 18.48 -4.69 -8.39
CA GLU A 21 19.30 -4.94 -9.58
C GLU A 21 18.43 -5.08 -10.84
N LEU A 22 17.32 -5.83 -10.76
CA LEU A 22 16.39 -5.97 -11.88
C LEU A 22 15.74 -4.63 -12.28
N LEU A 23 15.47 -3.75 -11.31
CA LEU A 23 14.94 -2.41 -11.55
C LEU A 23 15.98 -1.45 -12.14
N LYS A 24 17.27 -1.60 -11.82
CA LYS A 24 18.33 -0.83 -12.48
C LYS A 24 18.40 -1.14 -13.98
N GLU A 25 18.26 -2.41 -14.34
CA GLU A 25 18.35 -2.86 -15.74
C GLU A 25 17.04 -2.68 -16.53
N HIS A 26 15.89 -2.88 -15.87
CA HIS A 26 14.59 -3.00 -16.53
C HIS A 26 13.45 -2.17 -15.90
N GLY A 27 13.78 -1.25 -14.98
CA GLY A 27 12.79 -0.50 -14.19
C GLY A 27 11.89 0.45 -14.98
N ASN A 28 12.30 0.88 -16.18
CA ASN A 28 11.54 1.85 -16.96
C ASN A 28 10.15 1.36 -17.40
N ASP A 29 10.00 0.05 -17.56
CA ASP A 29 8.74 -0.61 -17.94
C ASP A 29 8.17 -1.47 -16.81
N ALA A 30 8.74 -1.37 -15.61
CA ALA A 30 8.26 -2.09 -14.44
C ALA A 30 6.84 -1.65 -14.08
N LYS A 31 6.00 -2.63 -13.75
CA LYS A 31 4.63 -2.42 -13.28
C LYS A 31 4.40 -3.15 -11.98
N THR A 32 3.40 -2.69 -11.24
CA THR A 32 2.88 -3.39 -10.08
C THR A 32 1.48 -3.90 -10.36
N SER A 33 1.14 -5.02 -9.75
CA SER A 33 -0.21 -5.56 -9.66
C SER A 33 -0.56 -5.71 -8.18
N GLN A 34 -1.85 -5.66 -7.88
CA GLN A 34 -2.34 -6.12 -6.57
C GLN A 34 -2.16 -7.64 -6.43
N PRO A 35 -2.22 -8.18 -5.20
CA PRO A 35 -2.30 -9.63 -4.99
C PRO A 35 -3.49 -10.23 -5.73
N ALA A 36 -3.40 -11.51 -6.11
CA ALA A 36 -4.53 -12.18 -6.73
C ALA A 36 -5.66 -12.33 -5.71
N TYR A 37 -6.91 -12.20 -6.17
CA TYR A 37 -8.07 -12.34 -5.28
C TYR A 37 -8.13 -13.72 -4.61
N GLY A 38 -7.74 -14.79 -5.33
CA GLY A 38 -7.64 -16.14 -4.78
C GLY A 38 -6.64 -16.27 -3.62
N ASP A 39 -5.56 -15.48 -3.62
CA ASP A 39 -4.57 -15.49 -2.53
C ASP A 39 -5.21 -14.99 -1.22
N PHE A 40 -6.09 -13.99 -1.29
CA PHE A 40 -6.85 -13.51 -0.13
C PHE A 40 -7.85 -14.56 0.38
N ILE A 41 -8.56 -15.25 -0.53
CA ILE A 41 -9.49 -16.32 -0.14
C ILE A 41 -8.73 -17.41 0.63
N THR A 42 -7.67 -17.96 0.04
CA THR A 42 -6.87 -19.02 0.67
C THR A 42 -6.29 -18.59 2.01
N LEU A 43 -5.82 -17.34 2.11
CA LEU A 43 -5.31 -16.80 3.37
C LEU A 43 -6.40 -16.73 4.45
N TYR A 44 -7.58 -16.21 4.12
CA TYR A 44 -8.66 -16.05 5.09
C TYR A 44 -9.35 -17.35 5.46
N GLU A 45 -9.47 -18.32 4.54
CA GLU A 45 -9.96 -19.66 4.87
C GLU A 45 -9.08 -20.29 5.95
N ARG A 46 -7.75 -20.25 5.76
CA ARG A 46 -6.80 -20.73 6.76
C ARG A 46 -6.91 -19.96 8.08
N LEU A 47 -6.88 -18.63 8.05
CA LEU A 47 -6.89 -17.83 9.27
C LEU A 47 -8.19 -17.99 10.07
N LYS A 48 -9.33 -18.22 9.40
CA LYS A 48 -10.61 -18.48 10.06
C LYS A 48 -10.62 -19.79 10.87
N GLU A 49 -9.81 -20.77 10.48
CA GLU A 49 -9.66 -22.01 11.26
C GLU A 49 -8.79 -21.81 12.51
N GLU A 50 -7.93 -20.80 12.51
CA GLU A 50 -6.93 -20.54 13.56
C GLU A 50 -7.32 -19.40 14.51
N TYR A 51 -8.15 -18.46 14.06
CA TYR A 51 -8.47 -17.22 14.78
C TYR A 51 -9.96 -16.87 14.65
N ASP A 52 -10.52 -16.29 15.72
CA ASP A 52 -11.92 -15.83 15.74
C ASP A 52 -12.11 -14.54 14.91
N VAL A 53 -11.12 -13.64 14.94
CA VAL A 53 -11.16 -12.32 14.30
C VAL A 53 -9.80 -11.93 13.70
N GLY A 54 -9.81 -11.03 12.73
CA GLY A 54 -8.61 -10.48 12.09
C GLY A 54 -8.65 -8.95 11.95
N ILE A 55 -7.47 -8.34 11.81
CA ILE A 55 -7.33 -6.93 11.42
C ILE A 55 -6.40 -6.88 10.20
N ALA A 56 -6.87 -6.31 9.10
CA ALA A 56 -6.10 -6.16 7.88
C ALA A 56 -5.93 -4.69 7.52
N ILE A 57 -4.70 -4.18 7.53
CA ILE A 57 -4.40 -2.79 7.17
C ILE A 57 -3.70 -2.76 5.82
N HIS A 58 -4.26 -2.04 4.85
CA HIS A 58 -3.74 -1.99 3.48
C HIS A 58 -3.27 -0.60 3.10
N ALA A 59 -2.41 -0.54 2.06
CA ALA A 59 -2.10 0.70 1.39
C ALA A 59 -3.38 1.36 0.84
N SER A 60 -3.31 2.68 0.68
CA SER A 60 -4.42 3.54 0.29
C SER A 60 -5.28 2.93 -0.82
N SER A 61 -6.59 2.86 -0.59
CA SER A 61 -7.58 2.42 -1.58
C SER A 61 -7.57 3.25 -2.87
N GLN A 62 -7.03 4.47 -2.81
CA GLN A 62 -6.89 5.36 -3.97
C GLN A 62 -5.68 5.01 -4.86
N LEU A 63 -4.79 4.13 -4.42
CA LEU A 63 -3.59 3.71 -5.15
C LEU A 63 -3.68 2.30 -5.70
N THR A 64 -4.41 1.42 -5.01
CA THR A 64 -4.50 -0.01 -5.29
C THR A 64 -5.87 -0.58 -4.93
N GLY A 65 -6.31 -1.60 -5.67
CA GLY A 65 -7.51 -2.38 -5.37
C GLY A 65 -7.34 -3.38 -4.23
N THR A 66 -6.14 -3.51 -3.65
CA THR A 66 -5.82 -4.48 -2.57
C THR A 66 -6.79 -4.38 -1.39
N TYR A 67 -7.12 -3.16 -0.95
CA TYR A 67 -8.09 -2.91 0.13
C TYR A 67 -9.46 -3.52 -0.19
N GLN A 68 -9.98 -3.28 -1.39
CA GLN A 68 -11.29 -3.78 -1.79
C GLN A 68 -11.28 -5.31 -1.95
N SER A 69 -10.20 -5.87 -2.51
CA SER A 69 -10.05 -7.33 -2.62
C SER A 69 -10.04 -8.03 -1.26
N SER A 70 -9.41 -7.41 -0.26
CA SER A 70 -9.40 -7.91 1.11
C SER A 70 -10.81 -7.93 1.71
N ILE A 71 -11.58 -6.85 1.59
CA ILE A 71 -12.98 -6.80 2.05
C ILE A 71 -13.81 -7.91 1.40
N SER A 72 -13.80 -7.96 0.06
CA SER A 72 -14.64 -8.92 -0.67
C SER A 72 -14.27 -10.37 -0.34
N ALA A 73 -12.98 -10.65 -0.11
CA ALA A 73 -12.54 -11.98 0.26
C ALA A 73 -12.95 -12.35 1.70
N SER A 74 -12.84 -11.44 2.67
CA SER A 74 -13.27 -11.71 4.05
C SER A 74 -14.77 -11.95 4.13
N GLU A 75 -15.57 -11.18 3.40
CA GLU A 75 -17.02 -11.37 3.26
C GLU A 75 -17.36 -12.73 2.63
N MET A 76 -16.68 -13.08 1.53
CA MET A 76 -16.90 -14.33 0.80
C MET A 76 -16.58 -15.57 1.65
N VAL A 77 -15.49 -15.52 2.42
CA VAL A 77 -15.08 -16.60 3.33
C VAL A 77 -15.91 -16.60 4.63
N GLY A 78 -16.53 -15.47 4.95
CA GLY A 78 -17.22 -15.26 6.23
C GLY A 78 -16.25 -15.32 7.41
N PHE A 79 -15.05 -14.75 7.27
CA PHE A 79 -14.11 -14.54 8.36
C PHE A 79 -14.30 -13.11 8.88
N ASP A 80 -14.42 -12.94 10.20
CA ASP A 80 -14.60 -11.62 10.81
C ASP A 80 -13.29 -10.83 10.77
N VAL A 81 -13.15 -9.94 9.77
CA VAL A 81 -11.94 -9.16 9.55
C VAL A 81 -12.27 -7.68 9.47
N GLU A 82 -11.66 -6.91 10.37
CA GLU A 82 -11.68 -5.46 10.32
C GLU A 82 -10.64 -4.98 9.30
N VAL A 83 -11.12 -4.64 8.10
CA VAL A 83 -10.27 -4.15 7.00
C VAL A 83 -10.18 -2.62 7.04
N ILE A 84 -8.95 -2.11 7.20
CA ILE A 84 -8.64 -0.69 7.40
C ILE A 84 -7.89 -0.14 6.18
N ASP A 85 -8.44 0.90 5.57
CA ASP A 85 -7.74 1.72 4.58
C ASP A 85 -6.80 2.70 5.30
N SER A 86 -5.50 2.52 5.14
CA SER A 86 -4.51 3.40 5.78
C SER A 86 -4.51 4.83 5.22
N LYS A 87 -5.12 5.05 4.04
CA LYS A 87 -5.03 6.30 3.27
C LYS A 87 -3.57 6.74 2.97
N ILE A 88 -2.61 5.84 3.11
CA ILE A 88 -1.18 6.10 2.90
C ILE A 88 -0.48 4.83 2.40
N GLY A 89 0.84 4.74 2.48
CA GLY A 89 1.61 3.54 2.17
C GLY A 89 2.93 3.51 2.92
N ASP A 90 3.80 2.59 2.51
CA ASP A 90 5.20 2.50 2.95
C ASP A 90 5.36 2.55 4.49
N TYR A 91 6.32 3.32 5.01
CA TYR A 91 6.67 3.36 6.42
C TYR A 91 5.48 3.73 7.32
N ALA A 92 4.64 4.68 6.91
CA ALA A 92 3.50 5.14 7.71
C ALA A 92 2.46 4.02 7.89
N LEU A 93 2.19 3.23 6.85
CA LEU A 93 1.37 2.02 6.96
C LEU A 93 1.99 1.02 7.93
N GLY A 94 3.30 0.77 7.81
CA GLY A 94 4.04 -0.10 8.73
C GLY A 94 3.92 0.33 10.19
N LYS A 95 3.96 1.63 10.48
CA LYS A 95 3.75 2.16 11.84
C LYS A 95 2.34 1.88 12.39
N MET A 96 1.31 1.90 11.55
CA MET A 96 -0.04 1.51 11.97
C MET A 96 -0.09 0.04 12.37
N ILE A 97 0.50 -0.84 11.56
CA ILE A 97 0.59 -2.28 11.85
C ILE A 97 1.35 -2.53 13.16
N GLN A 98 2.51 -1.89 13.34
CA GLN A 98 3.29 -1.98 14.57
C GLN A 98 2.51 -1.52 15.80
N THR A 99 1.70 -0.47 15.67
CA THR A 99 0.84 0.03 16.75
C THR A 99 -0.19 -1.04 17.16
N GLY A 100 -0.87 -1.66 16.18
CA GLY A 100 -1.82 -2.74 16.45
C GLY A 100 -1.15 -3.94 17.12
N VAL A 101 -0.01 -4.39 16.60
CA VAL A 101 0.77 -5.50 17.19
C VAL A 101 1.18 -5.19 18.63
N GLN A 102 1.59 -3.95 18.92
CA GLN A 102 1.95 -3.54 20.27
C GLN A 102 0.74 -3.59 21.21
N MET A 103 -0.42 -3.11 20.78
CA MET A 103 -1.64 -3.15 21.60
C MET A 103 -2.13 -4.59 21.84
N VAL A 104 -1.95 -5.51 20.88
CA VAL A 104 -2.20 -6.95 21.08
C VAL A 104 -1.27 -7.51 22.17
N LYS A 105 0.02 -7.18 22.15
CA LYS A 105 0.98 -7.60 23.20
C LYS A 105 0.61 -7.05 24.57
N GLU A 106 0.01 -5.86 24.62
CA GLU A 106 -0.54 -5.23 25.82
C GLU A 106 -1.91 -5.79 26.23
N GLN A 107 -2.43 -6.81 25.53
CA GLN A 107 -3.70 -7.47 25.79
C GLN A 107 -4.89 -6.51 25.76
N LYS A 108 -4.83 -5.51 24.88
CA LYS A 108 -5.96 -4.59 24.66
C LYS A 108 -7.13 -5.33 23.99
N PRO A 109 -8.40 -4.99 24.33
CA PRO A 109 -9.57 -5.55 23.67
C PRO A 109 -9.57 -5.24 22.16
N PHE A 110 -10.09 -6.17 21.36
CA PHE A 110 -10.17 -6.04 19.90
C PHE A 110 -10.76 -4.70 19.45
N ASP A 111 -11.92 -4.32 20.00
CA ASP A 111 -12.60 -3.07 19.66
C ASP A 111 -11.78 -1.81 19.99
N GLU A 112 -10.99 -1.84 21.07
CA GLU A 112 -10.09 -0.74 21.44
C GLU A 112 -8.96 -0.61 20.40
N ILE A 113 -8.41 -1.74 19.95
CA ILE A 113 -7.36 -1.79 18.92
C ILE A 113 -7.91 -1.25 17.60
N VAL A 114 -9.06 -1.76 17.15
CA VAL A 114 -9.69 -1.35 15.89
C VAL A 114 -10.03 0.14 15.93
N SER A 115 -10.66 0.61 17.02
CA SER A 115 -10.99 2.02 17.20
C SER A 115 -9.73 2.90 17.12
N LYS A 116 -8.65 2.52 17.82
CA LYS A 116 -7.38 3.25 17.75
C LYS A 116 -6.82 3.27 16.33
N LEU A 117 -6.73 2.12 15.67
CA LEU A 117 -6.16 1.99 14.33
C LEU A 117 -6.95 2.79 13.30
N ARG A 118 -8.28 2.85 13.41
CA ARG A 118 -9.15 3.65 12.53
C ARG A 118 -8.90 5.16 12.62
N THR A 119 -8.33 5.64 13.74
CA THR A 119 -7.95 7.06 13.86
C THR A 119 -6.60 7.40 13.21
N LEU A 120 -5.69 6.43 13.09
CA LEU A 120 -4.31 6.69 12.65
C LEU A 120 -4.19 7.26 11.23
N PRO A 121 -5.02 6.87 10.24
CA PRO A 121 -4.99 7.46 8.90
C PRO A 121 -5.10 8.98 8.88
N ASP A 122 -5.85 9.57 9.82
CA ASP A 122 -6.09 11.01 9.84
C ASP A 122 -4.91 11.82 10.41
N TYR A 123 -3.97 11.15 11.09
CA TYR A 123 -2.74 11.76 11.62
C TYR A 123 -1.49 11.43 10.77
N ALA A 124 -1.61 10.51 9.82
CA ALA A 124 -0.49 10.04 9.03
C ALA A 124 -0.04 11.11 8.02
N GLN A 125 1.25 11.44 8.04
CA GLN A 125 1.88 12.30 7.04
C GLN A 125 3.11 11.61 6.47
N MET A 126 3.25 11.68 5.15
CA MET A 126 4.41 11.19 4.43
C MET A 126 4.69 12.13 3.27
N TYR A 127 5.96 12.50 3.14
CA TYR A 127 6.46 13.28 2.01
C TYR A 127 7.48 12.45 1.27
N LEU A 128 7.44 12.52 -0.06
CA LEU A 128 8.30 11.75 -0.93
C LEU A 128 8.78 12.62 -2.09
N MET A 129 10.06 12.47 -2.44
CA MET A 129 10.66 13.12 -3.59
C MET A 129 11.02 12.03 -4.59
N SER A 130 10.47 12.11 -5.79
CA SER A 130 10.82 11.16 -6.84
C SER A 130 12.01 11.67 -7.64
N GLN A 131 12.90 10.75 -8.01
CA GLN A 131 13.96 11.03 -8.98
C GLN A 131 13.44 11.07 -10.43
N SER A 132 12.39 10.29 -10.74
CA SER A 132 11.81 10.21 -12.09
C SER A 132 10.32 10.52 -12.09
N PHE A 133 9.94 11.64 -12.69
CA PHE A 133 8.53 11.98 -12.92
C PHE A 133 7.89 11.10 -13.98
N GLU A 134 8.67 10.60 -14.93
CA GLU A 134 8.16 9.75 -15.99
C GLU A 134 7.55 8.45 -15.41
N GLN A 135 8.21 7.84 -14.44
CA GLN A 135 7.69 6.64 -13.76
C GLN A 135 6.42 6.94 -12.95
N LEU A 136 6.39 8.07 -12.22
CA LEU A 136 5.19 8.51 -11.52
C LEU A 136 4.01 8.71 -12.48
N ARG A 137 4.26 9.31 -13.65
CA ARG A 137 3.24 9.49 -14.69
C ARG A 137 2.75 8.17 -15.24
N LYS A 138 3.68 7.27 -15.63
CA LYS A 138 3.36 5.93 -16.14
C LYS A 138 2.57 5.11 -15.13
N SER A 139 2.77 5.35 -13.83
CA SER A 139 2.02 4.66 -12.79
C SER A 139 0.52 5.02 -12.81
N GLY A 140 0.14 6.24 -13.20
CA GLY A 140 -1.25 6.71 -13.10
C GLY A 140 -1.73 7.05 -11.68
N ARG A 141 -0.89 6.90 -10.64
CA ARG A 141 -1.24 7.13 -9.23
C ARG A 141 -1.05 8.59 -8.77
N VAL A 142 -0.50 9.44 -9.63
CA VAL A 142 -0.30 10.87 -9.37
C VAL A 142 -1.08 11.70 -10.40
N SER A 143 -2.40 11.79 -10.21
CA SER A 143 -3.31 12.47 -11.14
C SER A 143 -3.03 13.98 -11.26
N THR A 144 -2.72 14.64 -10.13
CA THR A 144 -2.47 16.09 -10.09
C THR A 144 -1.21 16.51 -10.85
N ALA A 145 -0.18 15.65 -10.86
CA ALA A 145 1.09 15.94 -11.54
C ALA A 145 0.96 15.92 -13.08
N GLN A 146 -0.04 15.22 -13.63
CA GLN A 146 -0.23 15.11 -15.09
C GLN A 146 -0.43 16.47 -15.76
N SER A 147 -1.14 17.40 -15.10
CA SER A 147 -1.38 18.76 -15.61
C SER A 147 -0.15 19.67 -15.59
N MET A 148 0.87 19.33 -14.79
CA MET A 148 2.03 20.19 -14.54
C MET A 148 3.22 19.87 -15.47
N PHE A 149 3.14 18.77 -16.23
CA PHE A 149 4.21 18.26 -17.10
C PHE A 149 4.74 19.25 -18.14
N ALA A 150 3.90 20.16 -18.62
CA ALA A 150 4.29 21.08 -19.69
C ALA A 150 5.34 22.14 -19.27
N SER A 151 5.63 22.28 -17.97
CA SER A 151 6.40 23.42 -17.43
C SER A 151 7.61 23.06 -16.56
N LEU A 152 7.92 21.78 -16.34
CA LEU A 152 8.84 21.33 -15.28
C LEU A 152 10.19 20.79 -15.81
N LEU A 153 10.94 21.59 -16.57
CA LEU A 153 12.36 21.26 -16.81
C LEU A 153 13.16 21.56 -15.52
N ASN A 154 13.88 20.56 -14.98
CA ASN A 154 14.82 20.68 -13.84
C ASN A 154 14.23 21.07 -12.47
N ILE A 155 12.98 20.67 -12.15
CA ILE A 155 12.35 20.90 -10.83
C ILE A 155 12.10 19.56 -10.15
N HIS A 156 12.47 19.44 -8.87
CA HIS A 156 12.08 18.32 -8.02
C HIS A 156 10.72 18.61 -7.36
N LEU A 157 9.83 17.62 -7.35
CA LEU A 157 8.52 17.74 -6.70
C LEU A 157 8.58 17.06 -5.35
N ILE A 158 8.11 17.78 -4.33
CA ILE A 158 7.76 17.19 -3.05
C ILE A 158 6.32 16.73 -3.16
N LEU A 159 6.10 15.43 -3.07
CA LEU A 159 4.80 14.80 -3.10
C LEU A 159 4.36 14.48 -1.66
N GLY A 160 3.06 14.38 -1.45
CA GLY A 160 2.48 13.92 -0.20
C GLY A 160 1.08 13.36 -0.40
N PHE A 161 0.42 13.01 0.70
CA PHE A 161 -0.90 12.41 0.69
C PHE A 161 -1.98 13.38 1.16
N VAL A 162 -3.12 13.39 0.45
CA VAL A 162 -4.35 14.06 0.88
C VAL A 162 -5.52 13.13 0.56
N ASN A 163 -6.29 12.73 1.57
CA ASN A 163 -7.43 11.82 1.42
C ASN A 163 -7.08 10.55 0.61
N GLY A 164 -5.94 9.92 0.93
CA GLY A 164 -5.49 8.71 0.24
C GLY A 164 -4.77 8.93 -1.10
N LYS A 165 -4.88 10.12 -1.71
CA LYS A 165 -4.31 10.41 -3.04
C LYS A 165 -2.94 11.06 -2.93
N VAL A 166 -2.06 10.71 -3.87
CA VAL A 166 -0.77 11.40 -4.03
C VAL A 166 -0.99 12.75 -4.71
N VAL A 167 -0.52 13.81 -4.07
CA VAL A 167 -0.61 15.20 -4.56
C VAL A 167 0.76 15.86 -4.54
N VAL A 168 0.96 16.87 -5.37
CA VAL A 168 2.12 17.75 -5.28
C VAL A 168 1.91 18.71 -4.11
N LYS A 169 2.87 18.71 -3.18
CA LYS A 169 2.88 19.59 -2.00
C LYS A 169 3.77 20.81 -2.21
N ASP A 170 4.90 20.62 -2.88
CA ASP A 170 5.86 21.70 -3.16
C ASP A 170 6.75 21.41 -4.38
N LYS A 171 7.53 22.42 -4.79
CA LYS A 171 8.50 22.38 -5.89
C LYS A 171 9.84 22.96 -5.42
N VAL A 172 10.94 22.26 -5.68
CA VAL A 172 12.30 22.69 -5.35
C VAL A 172 13.25 22.54 -6.52
#